data_AF-A0A8G0ZWL2-F1
#
_entry.id   AF-A0A8G0ZWL2-F1
#
_cell.length_a   1.000
_cell.length_b   1.000
_cell.length_c   1.000
_cell.angle_alpha   90.00
_cell.angle_beta   90.00
_cell.angle_gamma   90.00
#
_symmetry.space_group_name_H-M   'P 1'
#
loop_
_entity.id
_entity.type
_entity.pdbx_description
1 polymer ?
#
loop_
_entity_poly.entity_id
_entity_poly.type
_entity_poly.pdbx_seq_one_letter_code
_entity_poly.pdbx_strand_id
1 'polypeptide(L)'
;MSFGDLKRMSLADFISEFTEPSALWFFQHIPKTAGSSFSAELRSIASPYRNIHASYGDDGSMKAGSLEEALSNFCSDPELPSYRSASGHLKCELLEPLRTSIPRLRVTSILRAPENRVISDYRYQRTEMHPPHLRFREQFPTLESYIDHPMSQNTMAKFIAGRDCTAESLIRAVEEDMAFVGLLEMYPMSFGIIFQLMGHPNKFPSEHQRKTPNTADTSVDLTQDILRKIKDKNEKDVFMFDHVRSILTAHRDEWRSIVGASQKPIHISDSMAS
;
A
#
# COMPACT_ATOMS: atom_id res chain seq x y z
N MET A 1 19.61 -3.12 -4.29
CA MET A 1 19.09 -1.96 -3.56
C MET A 1 17.59 -2.14 -3.43
N SER A 2 17.20 -2.61 -2.26
CA SER A 2 15.85 -3.02 -1.93
C SER A 2 15.57 -2.79 -0.45
N PHE A 3 14.31 -2.94 -0.04
CA PHE A 3 13.85 -2.69 1.32
C PHE A 3 14.66 -3.45 2.39
N GLY A 4 15.17 -4.65 2.07
CA GLY A 4 15.99 -5.46 2.99
C GLY A 4 17.30 -4.80 3.43
N ASP A 5 17.81 -3.82 2.69
CA ASP A 5 19.06 -3.10 3.01
C ASP A 5 18.93 -2.30 4.32
N LEU A 6 17.72 -1.88 4.70
CA LEU A 6 17.43 -1.24 6.01
C LEU A 6 17.77 -2.11 7.21
N LYS A 7 18.00 -3.42 7.05
CA LYS A 7 18.45 -4.29 8.15
C LYS A 7 19.94 -4.09 8.48
N ARG A 8 20.70 -3.43 7.60
CA ARG A 8 22.17 -3.38 7.64
C ARG A 8 22.72 -1.96 7.57
N MET A 9 21.87 -0.95 7.37
CA MET A 9 22.26 0.45 7.27
C MET A 9 21.27 1.36 8.00
N SER A 10 21.68 2.62 8.21
CA SER A 10 20.83 3.65 8.77
C SER A 10 19.74 4.08 7.80
N LEU A 11 18.64 4.66 8.29
CA LEU A 11 17.60 5.22 7.43
C LEU A 11 18.12 6.40 6.60
N ALA A 12 19.01 7.22 7.14
CA ALA A 12 19.62 8.34 6.43
C ALA A 12 20.47 7.87 5.25
N ASP A 13 21.32 6.86 5.46
CA ASP A 13 22.13 6.27 4.38
C ASP A 13 21.22 5.63 3.33
N PHE A 14 20.20 4.89 3.78
CA PHE A 14 19.22 4.29 2.87
C PHE A 14 18.53 5.34 2.00
N ILE A 15 18.06 6.45 2.58
CA ILE A 15 17.44 7.53 1.79
C ILE A 15 18.46 8.16 0.85
N SER A 16 19.67 8.46 1.33
CA SER A 16 20.71 9.12 0.53
C SER A 16 21.13 8.27 -0.67
N GLU A 17 21.32 6.97 -0.48
CA GLU A 17 21.78 6.06 -1.54
C GLU A 17 20.67 5.63 -2.50
N PHE A 18 19.40 5.60 -2.05
CA PHE A 18 18.28 4.99 -2.80
C PHE A 18 17.31 6.03 -3.38
N THR A 19 17.57 7.32 -3.16
CA THR A 19 16.80 8.39 -3.78
C THR A 19 16.98 8.36 -5.29
N GLU A 20 15.89 8.20 -6.03
CA GLU A 20 15.89 8.08 -7.48
C GLU A 20 14.77 8.90 -8.14
N PRO A 21 14.95 10.23 -8.31
CA PRO A 21 13.89 11.13 -8.79
C PRO A 21 13.53 10.93 -10.28
N SER A 22 14.37 10.22 -11.02
CA SER A 22 14.17 9.92 -12.45
C SER A 22 13.73 8.48 -12.72
N ALA A 23 13.54 7.66 -11.67
CA ALA A 23 12.90 6.37 -11.79
C ALA A 23 11.38 6.51 -12.01
N LEU A 24 10.77 5.49 -12.59
CA LEU A 24 9.33 5.32 -12.51
C LEU A 24 9.01 4.60 -11.20
N TRP A 25 8.28 5.28 -10.31
CA TRP A 25 7.83 4.68 -9.05
C TRP A 25 6.45 4.07 -9.20
N PHE A 26 6.37 2.74 -9.06
CA PHE A 26 5.12 2.01 -9.11
C PHE A 26 4.63 1.68 -7.70
N PHE A 27 3.49 2.23 -7.32
CA PHE A 27 2.79 1.84 -6.11
C PHE A 27 1.89 0.62 -6.38
N GLN A 28 2.36 -0.54 -5.91
CA GLN A 28 1.57 -1.75 -5.89
C GLN A 28 0.47 -1.61 -4.84
N HIS A 29 -0.70 -1.19 -5.30
CA HIS A 29 -1.82 -0.87 -4.44
C HIS A 29 -2.52 -2.16 -4.01
N ILE A 30 -2.43 -2.49 -2.72
CA ILE A 30 -3.19 -3.57 -2.11
C ILE A 30 -4.53 -2.99 -1.60
N PRO A 31 -5.68 -3.62 -1.90
CA PRO A 31 -6.96 -3.16 -1.39
C PRO A 31 -6.96 -2.95 0.13
N LYS A 32 -7.49 -1.79 0.54
CA LYS A 32 -7.71 -1.39 1.94
C LYS A 32 -6.45 -1.09 2.76
N THR A 33 -5.36 -0.73 2.09
CA THR A 33 -4.13 -0.22 2.72
C THR A 33 -3.90 1.29 2.46
N ALA A 34 -5.01 2.06 2.44
CA ALA A 34 -5.06 3.51 2.17
C ALA A 34 -4.59 3.97 0.79
N GLY A 35 -4.59 3.08 -0.21
CA GLY A 35 -4.04 3.43 -1.51
C GLY A 35 -4.83 4.49 -2.28
N SER A 36 -6.14 4.71 -2.05
CA SER A 36 -6.83 5.84 -2.69
C SER A 36 -6.26 7.20 -2.27
N SER A 37 -5.94 7.37 -0.98
CA SER A 37 -5.31 8.59 -0.48
C SER A 37 -3.87 8.69 -1.00
N PHE A 38 -3.12 7.60 -0.96
CA PHE A 38 -1.74 7.57 -1.46
C PHE A 38 -1.65 7.85 -2.98
N SER A 39 -2.54 7.27 -3.80
CA SER A 39 -2.61 7.54 -5.24
C SER A 39 -2.98 8.98 -5.57
N ALA A 40 -3.79 9.64 -4.72
CA ALA A 40 -4.08 11.07 -4.88
C ALA A 40 -2.83 11.92 -4.66
N GLU A 41 -2.01 11.56 -3.67
CA GLU A 41 -0.73 12.21 -3.36
C GLU A 41 0.31 11.99 -4.45
N LEU A 42 0.42 10.75 -4.97
CA LEU A 42 1.27 10.46 -6.13
C LEU A 42 0.90 11.33 -7.32
N ARG A 43 -0.40 11.46 -7.62
CA ARG A 43 -0.87 12.33 -8.69
C ARG A 43 -0.51 13.80 -8.43
N SER A 44 -0.64 14.27 -7.19
CA SER A 44 -0.38 15.68 -6.87
C SER A 44 1.10 16.04 -6.82
N ILE A 45 1.96 15.14 -6.33
CA ILE A 45 3.35 15.44 -5.99
C ILE A 45 4.32 14.83 -7.01
N ALA A 46 4.09 13.57 -7.40
CA ALA A 46 4.97 12.79 -8.27
C ALA A 46 4.39 12.65 -9.70
N SER A 47 3.94 13.77 -10.27
CA SER A 47 3.43 13.82 -11.65
C SER A 47 4.57 13.82 -12.69
N PRO A 48 4.33 13.35 -13.93
CA PRO A 48 3.09 12.76 -14.45
C PRO A 48 2.76 11.39 -13.84
N TYR A 49 1.46 11.13 -13.60
CA TYR A 49 0.96 9.94 -12.90
C TYR A 49 0.00 9.10 -13.75
N ARG A 50 0.12 7.77 -13.69
CA ARG A 50 -0.81 6.82 -14.32
C ARG A 50 -1.45 5.85 -13.34
N ASN A 51 -2.75 5.58 -13.48
CA ASN A 51 -3.44 4.51 -12.76
C ASN A 51 -3.79 3.35 -13.71
N ILE A 52 -3.25 2.17 -13.45
CA ILE A 52 -3.56 0.92 -14.15
C ILE A 52 -4.70 0.23 -13.39
N HIS A 53 -5.86 0.16 -14.02
CA HIS A 53 -7.07 -0.40 -13.44
C HIS A 53 -7.73 -1.34 -14.44
N ALA A 54 -8.38 -2.38 -13.90
CA ALA A 54 -9.19 -3.28 -14.68
C ALA A 54 -10.47 -2.59 -15.17
N SER A 55 -10.98 -3.05 -16.30
CA SER A 55 -12.28 -2.65 -16.84
C SER A 55 -13.38 -3.54 -16.26
N TYR A 56 -14.49 -2.93 -15.88
CA TYR A 56 -15.66 -3.63 -15.38
C TYR A 56 -16.76 -3.69 -16.44
N GLY A 57 -17.52 -4.78 -16.46
CA GLY A 57 -18.74 -4.90 -17.25
C GLY A 57 -19.93 -4.19 -16.61
N ASP A 58 -21.04 -4.13 -17.33
CA ASP A 58 -22.27 -3.48 -16.85
C ASP A 58 -22.87 -4.18 -15.62
N ASP A 59 -22.54 -5.46 -15.42
CA ASP A 59 -22.91 -6.27 -14.26
C ASP A 59 -21.98 -6.06 -13.04
N GLY A 60 -21.01 -5.15 -13.15
CA GLY A 60 -20.02 -4.87 -12.11
C GLY A 60 -18.96 -5.96 -11.95
N SER A 61 -18.95 -6.99 -12.81
CA SER A 61 -17.89 -7.99 -12.83
C SER A 61 -16.65 -7.45 -13.55
N MET A 62 -15.47 -7.86 -13.09
CA MET A 62 -14.22 -7.55 -13.79
C MET A 62 -14.18 -8.32 -15.10
N LYS A 63 -13.96 -7.63 -16.22
CA LYS A 63 -13.79 -8.29 -17.52
C LYS A 63 -12.52 -9.13 -17.50
N ALA A 64 -12.62 -10.40 -17.89
CA ALA A 64 -11.47 -11.30 -17.98
C ALA A 64 -10.40 -10.70 -18.91
N GLY A 65 -9.13 -10.75 -18.49
CA GLY A 65 -8.01 -10.20 -19.27
C GLY A 65 -7.87 -8.66 -19.25
N SER A 66 -8.79 -7.94 -18.59
CA SER A 66 -8.78 -6.48 -18.66
C SER A 66 -7.60 -5.82 -17.94
N LEU A 67 -7.02 -6.48 -16.94
CA LEU A 67 -5.86 -5.97 -16.23
C LEU A 67 -4.59 -6.17 -17.05
N GLU A 68 -4.47 -7.31 -17.72
CA GLU A 68 -3.42 -7.64 -18.69
C GLU A 68 -3.47 -6.68 -19.89
N GLU A 69 -4.67 -6.37 -20.39
CA GLU A 69 -4.86 -5.36 -21.44
C GLU A 69 -4.44 -3.97 -20.97
N ALA A 70 -4.89 -3.53 -19.79
CA ALA A 70 -4.51 -2.25 -19.23
C ALA A 70 -2.99 -2.13 -19.02
N LEU A 71 -2.35 -3.23 -18.63
CA LEU A 71 -0.90 -3.32 -18.49
C LEU A 71 -0.19 -3.23 -19.84
N SER A 72 -0.66 -3.98 -20.84
CA SER A 72 -0.14 -3.93 -22.21
C SER A 72 -0.20 -2.52 -22.79
N ASN A 73 -1.34 -1.85 -22.60
CA ASN A 73 -1.54 -0.47 -23.02
C ASN A 73 -0.59 0.49 -22.30
N PHE A 74 -0.32 0.28 -21.01
CA PHE A 74 0.65 1.07 -20.27
C PHE A 74 2.08 0.87 -20.78
N CYS A 75 2.50 -0.37 -21.03
CA CYS A 75 3.83 -0.67 -21.56
C CYS A 75 4.05 -0.14 -22.98
N SER A 76 2.97 0.04 -23.75
CA SER A 76 3.01 0.56 -25.11
C SER A 76 2.72 2.06 -25.21
N ASP A 77 2.52 2.74 -24.07
CA ASP A 77 2.27 4.18 -24.03
C ASP A 77 3.54 4.94 -24.46
N PRO A 78 3.53 5.75 -25.54
CA PRO A 78 4.70 6.51 -25.96
C PRO A 78 5.16 7.52 -24.91
N GLU A 79 4.27 7.94 -23.99
CA GLU A 79 4.59 8.81 -22.86
C GLU A 79 5.15 8.04 -21.65
N LEU A 80 5.32 6.71 -21.72
CA LEU A 80 5.86 5.92 -20.62
C LEU A 80 7.14 6.50 -19.99
N PRO A 81 8.13 6.98 -20.77
CA PRO A 81 9.34 7.59 -20.21
C PRO A 81 9.12 8.92 -19.45
N SER A 82 7.98 9.60 -19.69
CA SER A 82 7.66 10.88 -19.04
C SER A 82 6.99 10.69 -17.68
N TYR A 83 6.32 9.55 -17.43
CA TYR A 83 5.74 9.26 -16.11
C TYR A 83 6.80 9.22 -15.01
N ARG A 84 6.41 9.72 -13.83
CA ARG A 84 7.23 9.67 -12.60
C ARG A 84 6.64 8.71 -11.59
N SER A 85 5.33 8.52 -11.62
CA SER A 85 4.68 7.54 -10.78
C SER A 85 3.53 6.83 -11.49
N ALA A 86 3.27 5.61 -11.05
CA ALA A 86 2.09 4.86 -11.44
C ALA A 86 1.56 4.05 -10.26
N SER A 87 0.30 3.61 -10.33
CA SER A 87 -0.21 2.64 -9.37
C SER A 87 -1.24 1.72 -9.99
N GLY A 88 -1.50 0.59 -9.34
CA GLY A 88 -2.53 -0.34 -9.76
C GLY A 88 -2.65 -1.53 -8.83
N HIS A 89 -3.76 -2.25 -8.94
CA HIS A 89 -4.01 -3.49 -8.20
C HIS A 89 -3.35 -4.70 -8.88
N LEU A 90 -2.05 -4.59 -9.18
CA LEU A 90 -1.28 -5.65 -9.83
C LEU A 90 -0.76 -6.64 -8.78
N LYS A 91 -1.00 -7.92 -8.99
CA LYS A 91 -0.32 -8.99 -8.25
C LYS A 91 1.10 -9.18 -8.80
N CYS A 92 1.97 -9.84 -8.04
CA CYS A 92 3.38 -9.99 -8.38
C CYS A 92 3.61 -10.57 -9.79
N GLU A 93 2.76 -11.49 -10.24
CA GLU A 93 2.88 -12.13 -11.56
C GLU A 93 2.71 -11.11 -12.70
N LEU A 94 1.95 -10.04 -12.47
CA LEU A 94 1.74 -8.95 -13.42
C LEU A 94 2.77 -7.80 -13.28
N LEU A 95 3.59 -7.81 -12.23
CA LEU A 95 4.68 -6.85 -12.08
C LEU A 95 5.94 -7.27 -12.84
N GLU A 96 6.15 -8.56 -13.04
CA GLU A 96 7.36 -9.09 -13.68
C GLU A 96 7.58 -8.53 -15.10
N PRO A 97 6.55 -8.43 -15.96
CA PRO A 97 6.70 -7.77 -17.26
C PRO A 97 7.13 -6.30 -17.13
N LEU A 98 6.62 -5.57 -16.14
CA LEU A 98 7.03 -4.17 -15.92
C LEU A 98 8.49 -4.06 -15.52
N ARG A 99 8.95 -4.93 -14.62
CA ARG A 99 10.36 -4.96 -14.19
C ARG A 99 11.30 -5.23 -15.36
N THR A 100 10.88 -6.12 -16.26
CA THR A 100 11.65 -6.46 -17.47
C THR A 100 11.66 -5.31 -18.47
N SER A 101 10.52 -4.64 -18.69
CA SER A 101 10.38 -3.59 -19.70
C SER A 101 10.87 -2.21 -19.25
N ILE A 102 10.99 -1.96 -17.94
CA ILE A 102 11.29 -0.65 -17.38
C ILE A 102 12.53 -0.75 -16.48
N PRO A 103 13.74 -0.52 -17.01
CA PRO A 103 15.01 -0.76 -16.30
C PRO A 103 15.16 -0.01 -14.96
N ARG A 104 14.46 1.11 -14.79
CA ARG A 104 14.49 1.96 -13.59
C ARG A 104 13.17 1.96 -12.85
N LEU A 105 12.44 0.84 -12.89
CA LEU A 105 11.23 0.66 -12.10
C LEU A 105 11.58 0.52 -10.62
N ARG A 106 10.90 1.29 -9.77
CA ARG A 106 10.96 1.16 -8.32
C ARG A 106 9.57 0.83 -7.80
N VAL A 107 9.42 -0.36 -7.25
CA VAL A 107 8.12 -0.83 -6.74
C VAL A 107 8.04 -0.57 -5.24
N THR A 108 6.95 0.06 -4.82
CA THR A 108 6.63 0.32 -3.41
C THR A 108 5.24 -0.17 -3.07
N SER A 109 5.00 -0.53 -1.81
CA SER A 109 3.68 -0.85 -1.31
C SER A 109 3.52 -0.41 0.14
N ILE A 110 2.27 -0.40 0.61
CA ILE A 110 1.92 -0.13 2.00
C ILE A 110 1.06 -1.29 2.48
N LEU A 111 1.50 -1.92 3.57
CA LEU A 111 0.75 -2.96 4.27
C LEU A 111 -0.09 -2.35 5.39
N ARG A 112 -0.96 -3.18 5.97
CA ARG A 112 -1.79 -2.83 7.10
C ARG A 112 -1.90 -4.04 8.02
N ALA A 113 -2.13 -3.84 9.31
CA ALA A 113 -2.38 -4.95 10.22
C ALA A 113 -3.49 -5.86 9.63
N PRO A 114 -3.28 -7.19 9.52
CA PRO A 114 -4.19 -8.08 8.79
C PRO A 114 -5.64 -8.00 9.29
N GLU A 115 -5.84 -7.94 10.61
CA GLU A 115 -7.14 -7.73 11.23
C GLU A 115 -7.85 -6.48 10.69
N ASN A 116 -7.14 -5.35 10.67
CA ASN A 116 -7.67 -4.07 10.25
C ASN A 116 -7.96 -4.06 8.74
N ARG A 117 -7.15 -4.75 7.94
CA ARG A 117 -7.38 -4.91 6.49
C ARG A 117 -8.66 -5.69 6.23
N VAL A 118 -8.79 -6.88 6.83
CA VAL A 118 -9.95 -7.78 6.64
C VAL A 118 -11.24 -7.11 7.09
N ILE A 119 -11.26 -6.49 8.28
CA ILE A 119 -12.43 -5.77 8.79
C ILE A 119 -12.80 -4.60 7.86
N SER A 120 -11.79 -3.85 7.41
CA SER A 120 -12.02 -2.71 6.51
C SER A 120 -12.53 -3.14 5.14
N ASP A 121 -12.09 -4.30 4.65
CA ASP A 121 -12.54 -4.90 3.38
C ASP A 121 -13.98 -5.36 3.48
N TYR A 122 -14.30 -6.15 4.51
CA TYR A 122 -15.66 -6.61 4.80
C TYR A 122 -16.65 -5.43 4.88
N ARG A 123 -16.32 -4.39 5.65
CA ARG A 123 -17.15 -3.19 5.76
C ARG A 123 -17.34 -2.50 4.41
N TYR A 124 -16.27 -2.36 3.63
CA TYR A 124 -16.33 -1.68 2.34
C TYR A 124 -17.17 -2.43 1.31
N GLN A 125 -17.00 -3.75 1.21
CA GLN A 125 -17.73 -4.57 0.24
C GLN A 125 -19.24 -4.60 0.48
N ARG A 126 -19.69 -4.21 1.69
CA ARG A 126 -21.11 -4.07 2.06
C ARG A 126 -21.70 -2.69 1.75
N THR A 127 -20.90 -1.71 1.31
CA THR A 127 -21.37 -0.36 0.97
C THR A 127 -21.72 -0.23 -0.51
N GLU A 128 -22.63 0.68 -0.84
CA GLU A 128 -23.01 1.00 -2.23
C GLU A 128 -21.82 1.46 -3.12
N MET A 129 -20.73 1.91 -2.50
CA MET A 129 -19.48 2.22 -3.21
C MET A 129 -18.84 0.99 -3.88
N HIS A 130 -19.26 -0.22 -3.50
CA HIS A 130 -18.88 -1.47 -4.13
C HIS A 130 -20.09 -1.99 -4.94
N PRO A 131 -20.05 -1.95 -6.28
CA PRO A 131 -21.22 -2.28 -7.11
C PRO A 131 -21.92 -3.61 -6.74
N PRO A 132 -21.22 -4.73 -6.47
CA PRO A 132 -21.87 -5.98 -6.09
C PRO A 132 -22.15 -6.11 -4.57
N HIS A 133 -22.38 -5.02 -3.84
CA HIS A 133 -22.57 -5.04 -2.38
C HIS A 133 -23.78 -5.86 -1.91
N LEU A 134 -24.89 -5.87 -2.65
CA LEU A 134 -26.07 -6.68 -2.31
C LEU A 134 -25.72 -8.18 -2.33
N ARG A 135 -25.10 -8.64 -3.41
CA ARG A 135 -24.61 -10.02 -3.55
C ARG A 135 -23.60 -10.38 -2.46
N PHE A 136 -22.71 -9.45 -2.13
CA PHE A 136 -21.74 -9.67 -1.05
C PHE A 136 -22.42 -9.81 0.32
N ARG A 137 -23.44 -9.00 0.62
CA ARG A 137 -24.22 -9.10 1.88
C ARG A 137 -24.96 -10.44 1.98
N GLU A 138 -25.51 -10.93 0.87
CA GLU A 138 -26.16 -12.24 0.80
C GLU A 138 -25.17 -13.39 1.00
N GLN A 139 -24.03 -13.33 0.32
CA GLN A 139 -22.99 -14.37 0.41
C GLN A 139 -22.29 -14.39 1.77
N PHE A 140 -22.08 -13.22 2.38
CA PHE A 140 -21.35 -13.05 3.63
C PHE A 140 -22.16 -12.24 4.64
N PRO A 141 -23.24 -12.83 5.20
CA PRO A 141 -24.13 -12.12 6.11
C PRO A 141 -23.40 -11.64 7.37
N THR A 142 -22.37 -12.37 7.82
CA THR A 142 -21.56 -12.05 9.01
C THR A 142 -20.07 -11.92 8.69
N LEU A 143 -19.30 -11.26 9.55
CA LEU A 143 -17.85 -11.13 9.39
C LEU A 143 -17.17 -12.51 9.44
N GLU A 144 -17.66 -13.41 10.30
CA GLU A 144 -17.19 -14.78 10.46
C GLU A 144 -17.29 -15.58 9.16
N SER A 145 -18.42 -15.48 8.47
CA SER A 145 -18.63 -16.16 7.18
C SER A 145 -17.63 -15.68 6.11
N TYR A 146 -17.25 -14.39 6.17
CA TYR A 146 -16.24 -13.82 5.30
C TYR A 146 -14.82 -14.24 5.68
N ILE A 147 -14.49 -14.28 6.98
CA ILE A 147 -13.17 -14.74 7.48
C ILE A 147 -12.90 -16.19 7.08
N ASP A 148 -13.92 -17.05 7.15
CA ASP A 148 -13.78 -18.46 6.79
C ASP A 148 -13.61 -18.68 5.28
N HIS A 149 -13.98 -17.69 4.46
CA HIS A 149 -13.88 -17.80 3.01
C HIS A 149 -12.46 -17.50 2.50
N PRO A 150 -11.89 -18.31 1.58
CA PRO A 150 -10.53 -18.12 1.05
C PRO A 150 -10.24 -16.76 0.41
N MET A 151 -11.28 -16.00 0.04
CA MET A 151 -11.13 -14.67 -0.57
C MET A 151 -10.58 -13.61 0.39
N SER A 152 -10.86 -13.73 1.70
CA SER A 152 -10.43 -12.76 2.70
C SER A 152 -9.01 -13.02 3.21
N GLN A 153 -8.49 -14.21 2.92
CA GLN A 153 -7.29 -14.78 3.52
C GLN A 153 -6.02 -14.41 2.76
N ASN A 154 -4.97 -14.03 3.48
CA ASN A 154 -3.61 -13.80 2.98
C ASN A 154 -3.57 -12.88 1.75
N THR A 155 -4.42 -11.85 1.71
CA THR A 155 -4.57 -10.99 0.53
C THR A 155 -3.28 -10.23 0.26
N MET A 156 -2.61 -9.69 1.28
CA MET A 156 -1.39 -8.90 1.07
C MET A 156 -0.26 -9.78 0.54
N ALA A 157 -0.05 -10.97 1.11
CA ALA A 157 0.94 -11.94 0.65
C ALA A 157 0.68 -12.39 -0.78
N LYS A 158 -0.60 -12.62 -1.15
CA LYS A 158 -1.00 -12.95 -2.53
C LYS A 158 -0.65 -11.85 -3.53
N PHE A 159 -0.68 -10.58 -3.13
CA PHE A 159 -0.26 -9.48 -3.98
C PHE A 159 1.26 -9.42 -4.11
N ILE A 160 1.99 -9.55 -3.00
CA ILE A 160 3.43 -9.35 -2.94
C ILE A 160 4.21 -10.53 -3.53
N ALA A 161 3.81 -11.77 -3.24
CA ALA A 161 4.60 -12.97 -3.55
C ALA A 161 3.79 -14.07 -4.26
N GLY A 162 2.52 -13.83 -4.57
CA GLY A 162 1.66 -14.78 -5.29
C GLY A 162 0.93 -15.75 -4.36
N ARG A 163 0.05 -16.57 -4.94
CA ARG A 163 -0.90 -17.40 -4.17
C ARG A 163 -0.22 -18.50 -3.36
N ASP A 164 0.77 -19.15 -3.97
CA ASP A 164 1.43 -20.34 -3.43
C ASP A 164 2.77 -20.01 -2.77
N CYS A 165 2.96 -18.75 -2.33
CA CYS A 165 4.19 -18.32 -1.68
C CYS A 165 4.47 -19.11 -0.40
N THR A 166 5.76 -19.42 -0.19
CA THR A 166 6.30 -19.90 1.08
C THR A 166 6.70 -18.70 1.95
N ALA A 167 6.98 -18.93 3.22
CA ALA A 167 7.53 -17.88 4.08
C ALA A 167 8.83 -17.29 3.51
N GLU A 168 9.71 -18.15 2.98
CA GLU A 168 10.96 -17.75 2.34
C GLU A 168 10.72 -16.88 1.10
N SER A 169 9.87 -17.33 0.16
CA SER A 169 9.60 -16.55 -1.05
C SER A 169 8.90 -15.23 -0.74
N LEU A 170 8.10 -15.18 0.33
CA LEU A 170 7.44 -13.98 0.80
C LEU A 170 8.43 -12.96 1.38
N ILE A 171 9.36 -13.39 2.25
CA ILE A 171 10.42 -12.50 2.75
C ILE A 171 11.32 -12.03 1.61
N ARG A 172 11.67 -12.93 0.69
CA ARG A 172 12.46 -12.57 -0.49
C ARG A 172 11.78 -11.49 -1.31
N ALA A 173 10.49 -11.66 -1.63
CA ALA A 173 9.74 -10.66 -2.39
C ALA A 173 9.71 -9.29 -1.68
N VAL A 174 9.55 -9.28 -0.36
CA VAL A 174 9.57 -8.04 0.43
C VAL A 174 10.95 -7.41 0.49
N GLU A 175 12.00 -8.20 0.76
CA GLU A 175 13.34 -7.69 1.02
C GLU A 175 14.13 -7.39 -0.26
N GLU A 176 13.89 -8.10 -1.35
CA GLU A 176 14.69 -8.04 -2.59
C GLU A 176 13.94 -7.34 -3.74
N ASP A 177 12.64 -7.60 -3.89
CA ASP A 177 11.90 -7.11 -5.07
C ASP A 177 11.30 -5.72 -4.85
N MET A 178 11.10 -5.30 -3.60
CA MET A 178 10.50 -4.00 -3.27
C MET A 178 11.58 -2.96 -3.01
N ALA A 179 11.45 -1.78 -3.64
CA ALA A 179 12.27 -0.63 -3.32
C ALA A 179 11.99 -0.14 -1.89
N PHE A 180 10.72 -0.18 -1.48
CA PHE A 180 10.32 0.10 -0.10
C PHE A 180 8.95 -0.54 0.23
N VAL A 181 8.76 -0.96 1.48
CA VAL A 181 7.46 -1.42 1.99
C VAL A 181 7.11 -0.65 3.26
N GLY A 182 6.02 0.12 3.19
CA GLY A 182 5.51 0.90 4.31
C GLY A 182 4.42 0.18 5.11
N LEU A 183 4.05 0.76 6.25
CA LEU A 183 2.91 0.34 7.07
C LEU A 183 1.92 1.47 7.27
N LEU A 184 0.63 1.17 7.16
CA LEU A 184 -0.44 2.13 7.45
C LEU A 184 -0.44 2.56 8.93
N GLU A 185 -0.07 1.68 9.85
CA GLU A 185 0.08 1.97 11.28
C GLU A 185 1.24 2.95 11.56
N MET A 186 2.13 3.15 10.58
CA MET A 186 3.23 4.11 10.61
C MET A 186 3.12 5.06 9.41
N TYR A 187 1.90 5.44 9.02
CA TYR A 187 1.63 6.10 7.74
C TYR A 187 2.44 7.38 7.50
N PRO A 188 2.57 8.33 8.45
CA PRO A 188 3.38 9.53 8.23
C PRO A 188 4.85 9.22 7.91
N MET A 189 5.44 8.22 8.58
CA MET A 189 6.80 7.76 8.32
C MET A 189 6.91 7.04 6.98
N SER A 190 6.00 6.09 6.72
CA SER A 190 5.99 5.32 5.47
C SER A 190 5.82 6.23 4.26
N PHE A 191 4.87 7.16 4.33
CA PHE A 191 4.64 8.19 3.33
C PHE A 191 5.89 9.03 3.11
N GLY A 192 6.43 9.61 4.18
CA GLY A 192 7.55 10.54 4.10
C GLY A 192 8.81 9.88 3.55
N ILE A 193 9.10 8.63 3.91
CA ILE A 193 10.23 7.87 3.36
C ILE A 193 10.03 7.62 1.86
N ILE A 194 8.86 7.12 1.43
CA ILE A 194 8.60 6.87 0.01
C ILE A 194 8.78 8.15 -0.81
N PHE A 195 8.23 9.28 -0.35
CA PHE A 195 8.39 10.55 -1.05
C PHE A 195 9.83 11.09 -1.02
N GLN A 196 10.59 10.86 0.06
CA GLN A 196 12.02 11.16 0.07
C GLN A 196 12.79 10.37 -0.99
N LEU A 197 12.52 9.06 -1.10
CA LEU A 197 13.13 8.22 -2.13
C LEU A 197 12.75 8.65 -3.56
N MET A 198 11.56 9.23 -3.75
CA MET A 198 11.14 9.84 -5.01
C MET A 198 11.79 11.21 -5.30
N GLY A 199 12.60 11.74 -4.38
CA GLY A 199 13.21 13.08 -4.51
C GLY A 199 12.32 14.23 -4.03
N HIS A 200 11.31 13.94 -3.22
CA HIS A 200 10.38 14.93 -2.66
C HIS A 200 10.51 14.98 -1.13
N PRO A 201 11.58 15.59 -0.59
CA PRO A 201 11.78 15.67 0.84
C PRO A 201 10.73 16.53 1.54
N ASN A 202 10.57 16.32 2.85
CA ASN A 202 9.70 17.09 3.74
C ASN A 202 8.21 17.06 3.36
N LYS A 203 7.77 16.00 2.68
CA LYS A 203 6.35 15.75 2.42
C LYS A 203 5.72 14.98 3.57
N PHE A 204 4.52 15.39 3.92
CA PHE A 204 3.64 14.73 4.88
C PHE A 204 2.30 14.46 4.21
N PRO A 205 1.59 13.38 4.60
CA PRO A 205 0.32 13.08 3.99
C PRO A 205 -0.68 14.21 4.29
N SER A 206 -1.42 14.66 3.28
CA SER A 206 -2.62 15.44 3.52
C SER A 206 -3.61 14.58 4.31
N GLU A 207 -4.26 15.19 5.30
CA GLU A 207 -5.19 14.45 6.13
C GLU A 207 -6.44 14.09 5.31
N HIS A 208 -6.48 12.86 4.79
CA HIS A 208 -7.60 12.32 4.05
C HIS A 208 -8.07 11.01 4.68
N GLN A 209 -8.84 11.13 5.77
CA GLN A 209 -9.54 10.00 6.36
C GLN A 209 -10.83 9.69 5.59
N ARG A 210 -10.73 8.95 4.47
CA ARG A 210 -11.90 8.24 3.95
C ARG A 210 -12.16 7.01 4.83
N LYS A 211 -12.78 7.21 5.99
CA LYS A 211 -13.31 6.10 6.79
C LYS A 211 -14.57 5.60 6.12
N THR A 212 -14.70 4.28 5.96
CA THR A 212 -16.00 3.68 5.62
C THR A 212 -17.01 4.16 6.66
N PRO A 213 -18.17 4.72 6.25
CA PRO A 213 -19.18 5.19 7.19
C PRO A 213 -19.54 4.06 8.16
N ASN A 214 -19.60 4.37 9.45
CA ASN A 214 -20.04 3.42 10.47
C ASN A 214 -21.57 3.42 10.53
N THR A 215 -22.20 2.55 9.75
CA THR A 215 -23.64 2.34 9.66
C THR A 215 -24.03 1.03 10.35
N ALA A 216 -25.32 0.83 10.64
CA ALA A 216 -25.81 -0.44 11.16
C ALA A 216 -25.37 -1.63 10.28
N ASP A 217 -25.34 -1.43 8.95
CA ASP A 217 -24.94 -2.44 7.96
C ASP A 217 -23.43 -2.76 7.91
N THR A 218 -22.59 -1.89 8.49
CA THR A 218 -21.12 -2.02 8.52
C THR A 218 -20.56 -2.17 9.93
N SER A 219 -21.42 -2.10 10.95
CA SER A 219 -21.09 -2.45 12.32
C SER A 219 -20.69 -3.92 12.39
N VAL A 220 -19.62 -4.21 13.11
CA VAL A 220 -19.17 -5.57 13.40
C VAL A 220 -18.80 -5.63 14.86
N ASP A 221 -19.22 -6.70 15.54
CA ASP A 221 -18.77 -6.97 16.90
C ASP A 221 -17.35 -7.54 16.85
N LEU A 222 -16.42 -6.85 17.50
CA LEU A 222 -14.99 -7.18 17.45
C LEU A 222 -14.57 -7.78 18.77
N THR A 223 -14.85 -9.07 18.95
CA THR A 223 -14.36 -9.84 20.09
C THR A 223 -12.91 -10.27 19.86
N GLN A 224 -12.20 -10.61 20.95
CA GLN A 224 -10.84 -11.14 20.85
C GLN A 224 -10.78 -12.45 20.04
N ASP A 225 -11.85 -13.26 20.09
CA ASP A 225 -11.94 -14.49 19.30
C ASP A 225 -11.98 -14.22 17.81
N ILE A 226 -12.70 -13.18 17.37
CA ILE A 226 -12.73 -12.76 15.97
C ILE A 226 -11.36 -12.26 15.52
N LEU A 227 -10.70 -11.44 16.33
CA LEU A 227 -9.35 -10.95 16.00
C LEU A 227 -8.35 -12.10 15.88
N ARG A 228 -8.39 -13.06 16.80
CA ARG A 228 -7.57 -14.29 16.74
C ARG A 228 -7.89 -15.09 15.48
N LYS A 229 -9.17 -15.34 15.19
CA LYS A 229 -9.60 -16.08 14.01
C LYS A 229 -9.11 -15.44 12.71
N ILE A 230 -9.16 -14.10 12.61
CA ILE A 230 -8.61 -13.38 11.45
C ILE A 230 -7.12 -13.68 11.32
N LYS A 231 -6.34 -13.56 12.40
CA LYS A 231 -4.89 -13.81 12.37
C LYS A 231 -4.57 -15.25 11.96
N ASP A 232 -5.26 -16.23 12.53
CA ASP A 232 -5.06 -17.65 12.22
C ASP A 232 -5.33 -17.94 10.74
N LYS A 233 -6.37 -17.31 10.15
CA LYS A 233 -6.70 -17.45 8.72
C LYS A 233 -5.83 -16.59 7.79
N ASN A 234 -4.99 -15.72 8.33
CA ASN A 234 -4.15 -14.77 7.60
C ASN A 234 -2.68 -14.86 8.04
N GLU A 235 -2.21 -16.07 8.35
CA GLU A 235 -0.86 -16.31 8.91
C GLU A 235 0.28 -15.70 8.07
N LYS A 236 0.17 -15.71 6.73
CA LYS A 236 1.21 -15.17 5.83
C LYS A 236 1.21 -13.65 5.85
N ASP A 237 0.02 -13.04 5.88
CA ASP A 237 -0.13 -11.60 6.03
C ASP A 237 0.39 -11.12 7.39
N VAL A 238 0.12 -11.87 8.47
CA VAL A 238 0.65 -11.60 9.82
C VAL A 238 2.17 -11.68 9.83
N PHE A 239 2.73 -12.79 9.33
CA PHE A 239 4.16 -13.00 9.27
C PHE A 239 4.89 -11.89 8.49
N MET A 240 4.40 -11.55 7.29
CA MET A 240 4.96 -10.46 6.49
C MET A 240 4.83 -9.10 7.18
N PHE A 241 3.66 -8.78 7.74
CA PHE A 241 3.43 -7.52 8.43
C PHE A 241 4.37 -7.34 9.63
N ASP A 242 4.52 -8.38 10.45
CA ASP A 242 5.39 -8.37 11.62
C ASP A 242 6.86 -8.22 11.24
N HIS A 243 7.28 -8.88 10.15
CA HIS A 243 8.61 -8.75 9.59
C HIS A 243 8.92 -7.29 9.20
N VAL A 244 8.08 -6.68 8.35
CA VAL A 244 8.22 -5.28 7.91
C VAL A 244 8.16 -4.33 9.11
N ARG A 245 7.27 -4.59 10.07
CA ARG A 245 7.13 -3.81 11.30
C ARG A 245 8.38 -3.83 12.14
N SER A 246 9.05 -4.98 12.26
CA SER A 246 10.30 -5.07 13.03
C SER A 246 11.38 -4.18 12.42
N ILE A 247 11.54 -4.20 11.09
CA ILE A 247 12.52 -3.40 10.35
C ILE A 247 12.22 -1.92 10.54
N LEU A 248 10.99 -1.47 10.25
CA LEU A 248 10.65 -0.05 10.33
C LEU A 248 10.67 0.49 11.77
N THR A 249 10.35 -0.34 12.77
CA THR A 249 10.35 0.10 14.17
C THR A 249 11.75 0.47 14.65
N ALA A 250 12.79 -0.23 14.18
CA ALA A 250 14.18 0.09 14.47
C ALA A 250 14.61 1.48 13.98
N HIS A 251 13.92 2.02 12.96
CA HIS A 251 14.25 3.29 12.30
C HIS A 251 13.38 4.48 12.74
N ARG A 252 12.50 4.31 13.75
CA ARG A 252 11.53 5.35 14.14
C ARG A 252 12.18 6.61 14.70
N ASP A 253 13.17 6.45 15.57
CA ASP A 253 13.81 7.59 16.23
C ASP A 253 14.75 8.35 15.27
N GLU A 254 15.36 7.62 14.35
CA GLU A 254 16.11 8.22 13.25
C GLU A 254 15.18 9.00 12.31
N TRP A 255 14.04 8.43 11.92
CA TRP A 255 13.04 9.16 11.14
C TRP A 255 12.61 10.47 11.81
N ARG A 256 12.31 10.44 13.11
CA ARG A 256 11.97 11.64 13.89
C ARG A 256 13.06 12.70 13.85
N SER A 257 14.32 12.26 13.89
CA SER A 257 15.49 13.16 13.80
C SER A 257 15.60 13.79 12.42
N ILE A 258 15.40 13.01 11.36
CA ILE A 258 15.39 13.49 9.95
C ILE A 258 14.28 14.55 9.77
N VAL A 259 13.04 14.26 10.19
CA VAL A 259 11.95 15.23 10.03
C VAL A 259 12.04 16.43 10.98
N GLY A 260 12.54 16.22 12.20
CA GLY A 260 12.74 17.28 13.20
C GLY A 260 13.83 18.27 12.79
N ALA A 261 14.91 17.80 12.16
CA ALA A 261 15.95 18.65 11.59
C ALA A 261 15.46 19.49 10.40
N SER A 262 14.48 18.99 9.65
CA SER A 262 13.87 19.70 8.51
C SER A 262 12.86 20.78 8.90
N GLN A 263 12.36 20.79 10.14
CA GLN A 263 11.52 21.86 10.67
C GLN A 263 12.41 22.87 11.41
N LYS A 264 12.96 23.87 10.70
CA LYS A 264 13.55 25.05 11.38
C LYS A 264 12.48 25.66 12.31
N PRO A 265 12.85 26.09 13.54
CA PRO A 265 11.89 26.71 14.43
C PRO A 265 11.36 27.98 13.79
N ILE A 266 10.05 28.04 13.59
CA ILE A 266 9.36 29.30 13.29
C ILE A 266 9.50 30.14 14.56
N HIS A 267 10.36 31.15 14.53
CA HIS A 267 10.33 32.22 15.51
C HIS A 267 8.95 32.88 15.41
N ILE A 268 8.06 32.54 16.34
CA ILE A 268 6.92 33.38 16.65
C ILE A 268 7.51 34.56 17.41
N SER A 269 7.66 35.69 16.74
CA SER A 269 7.96 36.95 17.40
C SER A 269 6.77 37.31 18.28
N ASP A 270 6.97 37.33 19.59
CA ASP A 270 6.07 38.01 20.51
C ASP A 270 6.08 39.51 20.20
N SER A 271 5.11 39.94 19.42
CA SER A 271 4.65 41.33 19.44
C SER A 271 3.14 41.31 19.47
N MET A 272 2.58 41.62 20.64
CA MET A 272 1.62 42.71 20.84
C MET A 272 1.35 42.81 22.34
N ALA A 273 2.23 43.53 23.03
CA ALA A 273 1.84 44.33 24.17
C ALA A 273 1.67 45.76 23.67
N SER A 274 0.42 46.22 23.57
CA SER A 274 -0.05 47.61 23.73
C SER A 274 -1.51 47.71 23.28
#